data_AF-T1EJJ3-F1
#
_entry.id   AF-T1EJJ3-F1
#
_cell.length_a   1.000
_cell.length_b   1.000
_cell.length_c   1.000
_cell.angle_alpha   90.00
_cell.angle_beta   90.00
_cell.angle_gamma   90.00
#
_symmetry.space_group_name_H-M   'P 1'
#
loop_
_entity.id
_entity.type
_entity.pdbx_description
1 polymer ?
#
loop_
_entity_poly.entity_id
_entity_poly.type
_entity_poly.pdbx_seq_one_letter_code
_entity_poly.pdbx_strand_id
1 'polypeptide(L)'
;LFSCYAPTLEASKEKKDQFYKQLNTAVNATPSEHQLFVLGDFNTRVCVDHDIWRGVLWRNGVGKQNLNGIRLLVFCAVQKLAATNTVFQQSNKLKTTWMHPRSGHWHLIDYVITRQRNLRNVRLTRAIRATTVWSDHHLV
;
A
#
# COMPACT_ATOMS: atom_id res chain seq x y z
N LEU A 1 -0.74 14.81 -3.38
CA LEU A 1 -0.22 13.47 -3.73
C LEU A 1 1.09 13.29 -2.97
N PHE A 2 1.25 12.19 -2.26
CA PHE A 2 2.53 11.82 -1.64
C PHE A 2 3.05 10.54 -2.28
N SER A 3 4.30 10.57 -2.71
CA SER A 3 5.04 9.37 -3.11
C SER A 3 5.97 8.98 -1.96
N CYS A 4 5.99 7.70 -1.60
CA CYS A 4 6.71 7.20 -0.44
C CYS A 4 7.58 6.01 -0.81
N TYR A 5 8.75 5.95 -0.18
CA TYR A 5 9.59 4.77 -0.13
C TYR A 5 9.79 4.41 1.34
N ALA A 6 9.06 3.41 1.83
CA ALA A 6 9.10 3.05 3.24
C ALA A 6 10.31 2.15 3.55
N PRO A 7 10.84 2.20 4.78
CA PRO A 7 11.97 1.36 5.18
C PRO A 7 11.68 -0.14 5.03
N THR A 8 12.70 -0.90 4.65
CA THR A 8 12.63 -2.36 4.48
C THR A 8 12.34 -3.07 5.81
N LEU A 9 12.05 -4.38 5.74
CA LEU A 9 11.78 -5.18 6.94
C LEU A 9 12.98 -5.23 7.90
N GLU A 10 14.21 -5.15 7.39
CA GLU A 10 15.46 -5.18 8.17
C GLU A 10 15.86 -3.81 8.74
N ALA A 11 15.19 -2.72 8.33
CA ALA A 11 15.49 -1.39 8.86
C ALA A 11 15.22 -1.31 10.38
N SER A 12 15.99 -0.48 11.07
CA SER A 12 15.82 -0.30 12.52
C SER A 12 14.42 0.22 12.87
N LYS A 13 13.99 -0.02 14.11
CA LYS A 13 12.68 0.42 14.59
C LYS A 13 12.56 1.95 14.51
N GLU A 14 13.62 2.66 14.85
CA GLU A 14 13.70 4.12 14.86
C GLU A 14 13.46 4.69 13.46
N LYS A 15 14.07 4.10 12.43
CA LYS A 15 13.85 4.52 11.02
C LYS A 15 12.40 4.32 10.59
N LYS A 16 11.78 3.19 10.97
CA LYS A 16 10.37 2.91 10.67
C LYS A 16 9.45 3.89 11.40
N ASP A 17 9.69 4.13 12.67
CA ASP A 17 8.88 5.03 13.50
C ASP A 17 9.01 6.48 13.01
N GLN A 18 10.21 6.91 12.62
CA GLN A 18 10.43 8.22 12.01
C GLN A 18 9.69 8.38 10.68
N PHE A 19 9.73 7.37 9.79
CA PHE A 19 8.99 7.38 8.54
C PHE A 19 7.48 7.57 8.76
N TYR A 20 6.88 6.75 9.63
CA TYR A 20 5.44 6.86 9.90
C TYR A 20 5.08 8.16 10.62
N LYS A 21 5.95 8.69 11.49
CA LYS A 21 5.76 10.02 12.10
C LYS A 21 5.71 11.13 11.04
N GLN A 22 6.65 11.13 10.11
CA GLN A 22 6.68 12.13 9.01
C GLN A 22 5.46 11.99 8.10
N LEU A 23 5.12 10.76 7.71
CA LEU A 23 3.95 10.49 6.88
C LEU A 23 2.64 10.93 7.57
N ASN A 24 2.52 10.66 8.88
CA ASN A 24 1.39 11.10 9.69
C ASN A 24 1.25 12.62 9.72
N THR A 25 2.36 13.35 9.91
CA THR A 25 2.36 14.82 9.84
C THR A 25 1.90 15.31 8.47
N ALA A 26 2.42 14.73 7.38
CA ALA A 26 2.05 15.14 6.01
C ALA A 26 0.56 14.89 5.70
N VAL A 27 0.03 13.73 6.11
CA VAL A 27 -1.39 13.39 5.93
C VAL A 27 -2.29 14.30 6.74
N ASN A 28 -1.92 14.62 7.99
CA ASN A 28 -2.69 15.51 8.86
C ASN A 28 -2.63 16.98 8.41
N ALA A 29 -1.50 17.42 7.85
CA ALA A 29 -1.36 18.76 7.28
C ALA A 29 -2.17 18.93 5.98
N THR A 30 -2.58 17.84 5.33
CA THR A 30 -3.41 17.91 4.13
C THR A 30 -4.85 18.21 4.52
N PRO A 31 -5.45 19.31 4.02
CA PRO A 31 -6.83 19.66 4.34
C PRO A 31 -7.81 18.54 4.04
N SER A 32 -8.90 18.52 4.80
CA SER A 32 -9.86 17.43 4.75
C SER A 32 -10.58 17.40 3.40
N GLU A 33 -10.90 18.56 2.82
CA GLU A 33 -11.59 18.78 1.55
C GLU A 33 -10.78 18.31 0.34
N HIS A 34 -9.45 18.34 0.43
CA HIS A 34 -8.57 17.93 -0.65
C HIS A 34 -8.58 16.41 -0.87
N GLN A 35 -8.43 16.03 -2.13
CA GLN A 35 -8.12 14.64 -2.47
C GLN A 35 -6.70 14.30 -2.02
N LEU A 36 -6.57 13.16 -1.36
CA LEU A 36 -5.32 12.64 -0.86
C LEU A 36 -5.08 11.28 -1.49
N PHE A 37 -3.89 11.13 -2.08
CA PHE A 37 -3.33 9.87 -2.48
C PHE A 37 -1.94 9.77 -1.86
N VAL A 38 -1.67 8.64 -1.21
CA VAL A 38 -0.35 8.22 -0.76
C VAL A 38 -0.02 6.97 -1.57
N LEU A 39 1.08 6.98 -2.30
CA LEU A 39 1.48 5.86 -3.12
C LEU A 39 2.97 5.58 -3.06
N GLY A 40 3.38 4.41 -3.55
CA GLY A 40 4.77 4.02 -3.69
C GLY A 40 5.08 2.70 -3.01
N ASP A 41 6.36 2.39 -2.91
CA ASP A 41 6.86 1.15 -2.31
C ASP A 41 6.84 1.27 -0.80
N PHE A 42 5.96 0.50 -0.16
CA PHE A 42 5.87 0.46 1.29
C PHE A 42 6.72 -0.67 1.90
N ASN A 43 7.37 -1.52 1.10
CA ASN A 43 8.12 -2.67 1.61
C ASN A 43 7.29 -3.54 2.56
N THR A 44 5.98 -3.65 2.30
CA THR A 44 5.01 -4.32 3.19
C THR A 44 4.15 -5.32 2.45
N ARG A 45 3.78 -6.40 3.15
CA ARG A 45 2.73 -7.31 2.72
C ARG A 45 1.63 -7.25 3.77
N VAL A 46 0.41 -6.92 3.36
CA VAL A 46 -0.76 -6.85 4.25
C VAL A 46 -1.51 -8.18 4.29
N CYS A 47 -2.37 -8.40 5.29
CA CYS A 47 -3.23 -9.58 5.34
C CYS A 47 -4.43 -9.44 4.38
N VAL A 48 -5.27 -10.47 4.33
CA VAL A 48 -6.54 -10.49 3.59
C VAL A 48 -7.77 -10.40 4.51
N ASP A 49 -7.55 -10.22 5.82
CA ASP A 49 -8.59 -10.25 6.86
C ASP A 49 -9.39 -8.94 6.90
N HIS A 50 -10.21 -8.72 5.88
CA HIS A 50 -11.02 -7.51 5.72
C HIS A 50 -12.03 -7.27 6.87
N ASP A 51 -12.44 -8.33 7.57
CA ASP A 51 -13.33 -8.23 8.74
C ASP A 51 -12.66 -7.56 9.94
N ILE A 52 -11.35 -7.76 10.11
CA ILE A 52 -10.55 -7.10 11.15
C ILE A 52 -10.24 -5.67 10.72
N TRP A 53 -9.88 -5.47 9.45
CA TRP A 53 -9.43 -4.19 8.91
C TRP A 53 -10.50 -3.48 8.09
N ARG A 54 -11.73 -3.41 8.64
CA ARG A 54 -12.89 -2.82 7.96
C ARG A 54 -12.60 -1.38 7.52
N GLY A 55 -12.88 -1.10 6.24
CA GLY A 55 -12.64 0.20 5.63
C GLY A 55 -11.18 0.48 5.24
N VAL A 56 -10.21 -0.28 5.74
CA VAL A 56 -8.81 -0.20 5.28
C VAL A 56 -8.57 -1.20 4.15
N LEU A 57 -9.04 -2.44 4.35
CA LEU A 57 -8.89 -3.55 3.42
C LEU A 57 -10.25 -4.00 2.86
N TRP A 58 -10.19 -4.57 1.66
CA TRP A 58 -11.29 -5.26 1.00
C TRP A 58 -10.90 -6.71 0.71
N ARG A 59 -11.84 -7.44 0.11
CA ARG A 59 -11.78 -8.90 -0.08
C ARG A 59 -10.71 -9.37 -1.08
N ASN A 60 -10.08 -8.46 -1.81
CA ASN A 60 -9.21 -8.81 -2.94
C ASN A 60 -7.71 -8.60 -2.64
N GLY A 61 -7.30 -8.59 -1.37
CA GLY A 61 -5.89 -8.56 -0.95
C GLY A 61 -5.06 -9.72 -1.49
N VAL A 62 -3.73 -9.64 -1.33
CA VAL A 62 -2.78 -10.65 -1.84
C VAL A 62 -1.68 -10.93 -0.82
N GLY A 63 -1.38 -12.22 -0.64
CA GLY A 63 -0.22 -12.67 0.12
C GLY A 63 -0.47 -12.79 1.62
N LYS A 64 0.63 -12.97 2.34
CA LYS A 64 0.65 -13.13 3.80
C LYS A 64 1.29 -11.90 4.44
N GLN A 65 0.68 -11.46 5.54
CA GLN A 65 1.11 -10.28 6.27
C GLN A 65 2.54 -10.41 6.83
N ASN A 66 3.31 -9.33 6.77
CA ASN A 66 4.55 -9.16 7.51
C ASN A 66 4.43 -8.07 8.58
N LEU A 67 5.46 -7.90 9.43
CA LEU A 67 5.45 -6.91 10.51
C LEU A 67 5.28 -5.47 10.02
N ASN A 68 5.85 -5.11 8.86
CA ASN A 68 5.60 -3.79 8.30
C ASN A 68 4.14 -3.65 7.82
N GLY A 69 3.54 -4.72 7.30
CA GLY A 69 2.13 -4.75 6.92
C GLY A 69 1.20 -4.42 8.09
N ILE A 70 1.49 -4.92 9.30
CA ILE A 70 0.74 -4.51 10.51
C ILE A 70 0.85 -2.99 10.72
N ARG A 71 2.06 -2.42 10.63
CA ARG A 71 2.28 -0.98 10.80
C ARG A 71 1.49 -0.15 9.79
N LEU A 72 1.50 -0.56 8.51
CA LEU A 72 0.76 0.13 7.46
C LEU A 72 -0.74 0.09 7.72
N LEU A 73 -1.27 -1.06 8.14
CA LEU A 73 -2.69 -1.23 8.44
C LEU A 73 -3.12 -0.40 9.65
N VAL A 74 -2.34 -0.40 10.73
CA VAL A 74 -2.58 0.46 11.91
C VAL A 74 -2.58 1.93 11.50
N PHE A 75 -1.58 2.37 10.72
CA PHE A 75 -1.51 3.73 10.22
C PHE A 75 -2.76 4.10 9.40
N CYS A 76 -3.17 3.24 8.45
CA CYS A 76 -4.34 3.48 7.63
C CYS A 76 -5.64 3.51 8.45
N ALA A 77 -5.78 2.63 9.46
CA ALA A 77 -6.94 2.60 10.34
C ALA A 77 -7.07 3.91 11.14
N VAL A 78 -5.98 4.36 11.76
CA VAL A 78 -5.94 5.62 12.53
C VAL A 78 -6.24 6.82 11.63
N GLN A 79 -5.68 6.84 10.42
CA GLN A 79 -5.82 7.94 9.46
C GLN A 79 -7.07 7.87 8.57
N LYS A 80 -7.95 6.88 8.79
CA LYS A 80 -9.14 6.62 7.95
C LYS A 80 -8.81 6.56 6.46
N LEU A 81 -7.76 5.80 6.14
CA LEU A 81 -7.28 5.54 4.79
C LEU A 81 -7.64 4.11 4.34
N ALA A 82 -7.70 3.92 3.03
CA ALA A 82 -8.09 2.68 2.36
C ALA A 82 -7.01 2.28 1.35
N ALA A 83 -6.57 1.02 1.39
CA ALA A 83 -5.63 0.45 0.44
C ALA A 83 -6.37 -0.03 -0.82
N THR A 84 -6.29 0.76 -1.89
CA THR A 84 -7.11 0.59 -3.09
C THR A 84 -6.79 -0.69 -3.87
N ASN A 85 -5.56 -1.21 -3.77
CA ASN A 85 -5.11 -2.47 -4.37
C ASN A 85 -5.93 -3.69 -3.91
N THR A 86 -6.64 -3.58 -2.79
CA THR A 86 -7.44 -4.68 -2.22
C THR A 86 -8.93 -4.60 -2.56
N VAL A 87 -9.36 -3.52 -3.22
CA VAL A 87 -10.78 -3.21 -3.49
C VAL A 87 -11.34 -4.03 -4.64
N PHE A 88 -10.64 -4.05 -5.78
CA PHE A 88 -11.17 -4.60 -7.02
C PHE A 88 -10.83 -6.07 -7.19
N GLN A 89 -11.80 -6.87 -7.64
CA GLN A 89 -11.58 -8.28 -7.95
C GLN A 89 -10.79 -8.40 -9.25
N GLN A 90 -9.53 -8.82 -9.13
CA GLN A 90 -8.60 -8.97 -10.24
C GLN A 90 -7.67 -10.15 -9.99
N SER A 91 -7.14 -10.73 -11.07
CA SER A 91 -6.08 -11.75 -10.97
C SER A 91 -4.86 -11.19 -10.24
N ASN A 92 -4.20 -12.00 -9.40
CA ASN A 92 -3.05 -11.57 -8.59
C ASN A 92 -1.91 -10.95 -9.42
N LYS A 93 -1.70 -11.42 -10.65
CA LYS A 93 -0.72 -10.85 -11.61
C LYS A 93 -0.95 -9.36 -11.94
N LEU A 94 -2.13 -8.82 -11.70
CA LEU A 94 -2.48 -7.41 -11.91
C LEU A 94 -2.46 -6.60 -10.61
N LYS A 95 -2.09 -7.21 -9.50
CA LYS A 95 -2.01 -6.57 -8.17
C LYS A 95 -0.60 -6.62 -7.61
N THR A 96 0.16 -7.67 -7.90
CA THR A 96 1.54 -7.82 -7.44
C THR A 96 2.50 -6.97 -8.26
N THR A 97 3.46 -6.35 -7.59
CA THR A 97 4.31 -5.31 -8.16
C THR A 97 5.78 -5.64 -8.08
N TRP A 98 6.24 -6.45 -7.13
CA TRP A 98 7.67 -6.76 -6.98
C TRP A 98 7.95 -8.26 -7.10
N MET A 99 9.02 -8.63 -7.79
CA MET A 99 9.48 -10.02 -7.91
C MET A 99 10.61 -10.31 -6.92
N HIS A 100 10.39 -11.26 -6.01
CA HIS A 100 11.42 -11.68 -5.07
C HIS A 100 12.59 -12.37 -5.82
N PRO A 101 13.83 -11.86 -5.73
CA PRO A 101 14.92 -12.23 -6.65
C PRO A 101 15.31 -13.71 -6.57
N ARG A 102 15.21 -14.30 -5.37
CA ARG A 102 15.60 -15.71 -5.17
C ARG A 102 14.48 -16.70 -5.47
N SER A 103 13.22 -16.32 -5.27
CA SER A 103 12.09 -17.27 -5.34
C SER A 103 11.27 -17.11 -6.62
N GLY A 104 11.46 -16.01 -7.37
CA GLY A 104 10.64 -15.66 -8.52
C GLY A 104 9.18 -15.35 -8.18
N HIS A 105 8.84 -15.29 -6.89
CA HIS A 105 7.47 -15.05 -6.46
C HIS A 105 7.15 -13.56 -6.45
N TRP A 106 5.99 -13.20 -7.00
CA TRP A 106 5.52 -11.83 -7.07
C TRP A 106 4.75 -11.43 -5.81
N HIS A 107 5.05 -10.26 -5.25
CA HIS A 107 4.40 -9.72 -4.06
C HIS A 107 3.77 -8.35 -4.35
N LEU A 108 2.69 -8.06 -3.65
CA LEU A 108 2.13 -6.71 -3.57
C LEU A 108 2.88 -5.96 -2.45
N ILE A 109 3.75 -5.02 -2.82
CA ILE A 109 4.46 -4.15 -1.87
C ILE A 109 4.32 -2.67 -2.19
N ASP A 110 3.93 -2.33 -3.42
CA ASP A 110 3.57 -0.98 -3.83
C ASP A 110 2.06 -0.76 -3.65
N TYR A 111 1.69 0.25 -2.88
CA TYR A 111 0.28 0.52 -2.56
C TYR A 111 -0.13 1.88 -3.08
N VAL A 112 -1.39 1.99 -3.49
CA VAL A 112 -2.09 3.26 -3.67
C VAL A 112 -3.15 3.36 -2.60
N ILE A 113 -3.03 4.39 -1.76
CA ILE A 113 -3.84 4.58 -0.56
C ILE A 113 -4.56 5.93 -0.68
N THR A 114 -5.85 5.95 -0.37
CA THR A 114 -6.65 7.18 -0.37
C THR A 114 -7.51 7.27 0.89
N ARG A 115 -8.13 8.44 1.14
CA ARG A 115 -9.10 8.58 2.23
C ARG A 115 -10.29 7.65 1.98
N GLN A 116 -10.78 6.99 3.03
CA GLN A 116 -11.94 6.09 2.94
C GLN A 116 -13.15 6.74 2.26
N ARG A 117 -13.47 7.99 2.62
CA ARG A 117 -14.56 8.77 2.02
C ARG A 117 -14.40 9.05 0.51
N ASN A 118 -13.16 9.03 0.01
CA ASN A 118 -12.83 9.31 -1.38
C ASN A 118 -12.71 8.03 -2.22
N LEU A 119 -12.86 6.85 -1.61
CA LEU A 119 -12.64 5.58 -2.28
C LEU A 119 -13.53 5.40 -3.52
N ARG A 120 -14.77 5.91 -3.46
CA ARG A 120 -15.72 5.91 -4.59
C ARG A 120 -15.21 6.61 -5.85
N ASN A 121 -14.20 7.47 -5.72
CA ASN A 121 -13.59 8.17 -6.86
C ASN A 121 -12.52 7.31 -7.56
N VAL A 122 -12.07 6.23 -6.91
CA VAL A 122 -11.09 5.31 -7.49
C VAL A 122 -11.84 4.31 -8.36
N ARG A 123 -11.50 4.25 -9.65
CA ARG A 123 -12.13 3.32 -10.60
C ARG A 123 -11.43 1.97 -10.69
N LEU A 124 -10.10 1.99 -10.59
CA LEU A 124 -9.24 0.81 -10.68
C LEU A 124 -7.85 1.14 -10.14
N THR A 125 -7.22 0.18 -9.47
CA THR A 125 -5.80 0.20 -9.11
C THR A 125 -5.20 -1.10 -9.62
N ARG A 126 -4.17 -1.04 -10.47
CA ARG A 126 -3.59 -2.25 -11.06
C ARG A 126 -2.11 -2.08 -11.39
N ALA A 127 -1.36 -3.17 -11.27
CA ALA A 127 -0.02 -3.24 -11.83
C ALA A 127 -0.08 -3.22 -13.38
N ILE A 128 0.82 -2.46 -13.99
CA ILE A 128 1.05 -2.37 -15.44
C ILE A 128 2.26 -3.25 -15.77
N ARG A 129 2.01 -4.30 -16.55
CA ARG A 129 3.02 -5.33 -16.88
C ARG A 129 3.76 -5.07 -18.19
N ALA A 130 3.18 -4.27 -19.08
CA ALA A 130 3.74 -3.97 -20.39
C ALA A 130 4.62 -2.72 -20.31
N THR A 131 5.65 -2.76 -19.48
CA THR A 131 6.62 -1.66 -19.34
C THR A 131 7.97 -2.10 -19.91
N THR A 132 8.67 -1.20 -20.58
CA THR A 132 10.05 -1.39 -21.06
C THR A 132 11.09 -1.09 -19.98
N VAL A 133 10.63 -0.93 -18.72
CA VAL A 133 11.45 -0.49 -17.60
C VAL A 133 12.17 -1.69 -17.00
N TRP A 134 13.50 -1.61 -16.94
CA TRP A 134 14.37 -2.62 -16.33
C TRP A 134 14.35 -2.48 -14.80
N SER A 135 13.25 -2.87 -14.18
CA SER A 135 13.10 -2.93 -12.72
C SER A 135 12.50 -4.28 -12.32
N ASP A 136 12.84 -4.73 -11.12
CA ASP A 136 12.15 -5.81 -10.42
C ASP A 136 10.75 -5.41 -9.93
N HIS A 137 10.35 -4.14 -10.13
CA HIS A 137 9.00 -3.62 -9.91
C HIS A 137 8.20 -3.40 -11.20
N HIS A 138 6.89 -3.65 -11.13
CA HIS A 138 5.87 -3.19 -12.06
C HIS A 138 5.30 -1.85 -11.59
N LEU A 139 4.99 -0.96 -12.54
CA LEU A 139 4.26 0.28 -12.27
C LEU A 139 2.84 -0.03 -11.78
N VAL A 140 2.24 0.89 -11.02
CA VAL A 140 0.85 0.82 -10.52
C VAL A 140 0.05 2.01 -10.99
#